data_AF-A0A7L9FFL5-F1
#
_entry.id   AF-A0A7L9FFL5-F1
#
_cell.length_a   1.000
_cell.length_b   1.000
_cell.length_c   1.000
_cell.angle_alpha   90.00
_cell.angle_beta   90.00
_cell.angle_gamma   90.00
#
_symmetry.space_group_name_H-M   'P 1'
#
loop_
_entity.id
_entity.type
_entity.pdbx_description
1 polymer ?
#
loop_
_entity_poly.entity_id
_entity_poly.type
_entity_poly.pdbx_seq_one_letter_code
_entity_poly.pdbx_strand_id
1 'polypeptide(L)'
;MRAGSARLLPVSLALIIVLGTVLASSRARGQSNVQVKAFINVEESGNATVTLVFKSQGEASLSFTLPKFEKYTVCNSYGNFQVKDLPSYAYFYYNSTIVLTPGANGTSMLYICYNFPYASLLSGNQGWFMSPMLVSSPPVQVEVYVRIPNVEVITLEFPRVLSLDRSGYRVYLLTPGERQLIPGRVVIEYKTTKQVQTVNFTKIRLAKFTIESPIYYRSLSERILEIAARAYERLQAISGVSMDHVHFKLYLPMERLGGISALGFVMGEDINAGGRGPIMLNLALIRYAPGYLETTVIHEMIHSFLGRAGVEANDQTRWFHEGLAQYISILVAQEIGINVSDYAGELYNASTALYKYVSGNFSFIQSWPSDPNLISSAYLASFYIVNNISSTFDGEEFIRSLFNAIKSYGKVRTSDDIVNVVNMAAGRNLAPLFRAWGFTGVRDWHGQADSPTTPPGNSAQRQAKFSVVVLFIGILIALITYTLNNRVQRELEVARSRSVFREKESDLALLDFCHVNY
;
A
#
# COMPACT_ATOMS: atom_id res chain seq x y z
N MET A 1 -66.41 -10.25 -49.28
CA MET A 1 -65.43 -11.04 -50.06
C MET A 1 -64.12 -10.26 -50.17
N ARG A 2 -63.01 -10.93 -49.83
CA ARG A 2 -61.58 -10.69 -50.18
C ARG A 2 -61.02 -9.26 -50.36
N ALA A 3 -60.10 -8.91 -49.45
CA ALA A 3 -58.68 -8.58 -49.66
C ALA A 3 -58.21 -7.69 -50.84
N GLY A 4 -57.56 -6.57 -50.48
CA GLY A 4 -56.11 -6.39 -50.63
C GLY A 4 -55.55 -5.75 -51.91
N SER A 5 -54.89 -4.60 -51.79
CA SER A 5 -53.42 -4.46 -51.92
C SER A 5 -52.97 -2.99 -52.01
N ALA A 6 -51.85 -2.72 -51.37
CA ALA A 6 -51.22 -1.42 -51.14
C ALA A 6 -50.30 -0.98 -52.30
N ARG A 7 -50.06 0.34 -52.43
CA ARG A 7 -49.01 0.95 -53.25
C ARG A 7 -47.90 1.52 -52.36
N LEU A 8 -46.65 1.22 -52.73
CA LEU A 8 -45.35 1.72 -52.23
C LEU A 8 -44.60 2.26 -53.46
N LEU A 9 -44.13 3.52 -53.49
CA LEU A 9 -42.76 4.06 -53.26
C LEU A 9 -42.71 5.45 -53.99
N PRO A 10 -41.76 6.40 -53.76
CA PRO A 10 -40.38 6.23 -53.26
C PRO A 10 -39.85 7.31 -52.27
N VAL A 11 -38.99 6.92 -51.31
CA VAL A 11 -38.18 7.86 -50.48
C VAL A 11 -36.68 7.45 -50.46
N SER A 12 -36.25 6.56 -51.34
CA SER A 12 -34.97 5.85 -51.18
C SER A 12 -33.72 6.49 -51.81
N LEU A 13 -33.73 7.77 -52.24
CA LEU A 13 -32.56 8.35 -52.93
C LEU A 13 -31.86 9.52 -52.22
N ALA A 14 -32.44 10.08 -51.16
CA ALA A 14 -31.82 11.20 -50.42
C ALA A 14 -30.93 10.75 -49.23
N LEU A 15 -31.03 9.50 -48.78
CA LEU A 15 -30.32 9.02 -47.58
C LEU A 15 -28.90 8.50 -47.85
N ILE A 16 -28.54 8.25 -49.11
CA ILE A 16 -27.24 7.63 -49.47
C ILE A 16 -26.11 8.67 -49.63
N ILE A 17 -26.43 9.94 -49.90
CA ILE A 17 -25.40 10.99 -50.05
C ILE A 17 -24.99 11.60 -48.70
N VAL A 18 -25.83 11.50 -47.66
CA VAL A 18 -25.48 11.95 -46.30
C VAL A 18 -24.74 10.87 -45.49
N LEU A 19 -24.87 9.58 -45.84
CA LEU A 19 -24.03 8.52 -45.26
C LEU A 19 -22.61 8.48 -45.86
N GLY A 20 -22.41 9.00 -47.08
CA GLY A 20 -21.10 9.01 -47.75
C GLY A 20 -20.12 10.07 -47.24
N THR A 21 -20.59 11.13 -46.58
CA THR A 21 -19.74 12.23 -46.07
C THR A 21 -19.49 12.17 -44.57
N VAL A 22 -20.24 11.36 -43.82
CA VAL A 22 -19.98 11.12 -42.38
C VAL A 22 -19.04 9.91 -42.16
N LEU A 23 -18.84 9.05 -43.16
CA LEU A 23 -17.90 7.93 -43.11
C LEU A 23 -16.46 8.28 -43.51
N ALA A 24 -16.15 9.56 -43.78
CA ALA A 24 -14.77 10.02 -44.10
C ALA A 24 -14.02 10.66 -42.91
N SER A 25 -14.61 10.72 -41.71
CA SER A 25 -13.98 11.39 -40.56
C SER A 25 -13.86 10.53 -39.30
N SER A 26 -14.35 9.29 -39.30
CA SER A 26 -13.91 8.32 -38.30
C SER A 26 -12.58 7.71 -38.74
N ARG A 27 -11.51 8.52 -38.73
CA ARG A 27 -10.18 7.95 -38.52
C ARG A 27 -10.31 7.18 -37.21
N ALA A 28 -10.29 5.86 -37.31
CA ALA A 28 -10.00 5.00 -36.20
C ALA A 28 -8.86 5.66 -35.41
N ARG A 29 -9.07 5.94 -34.11
CA ARG A 29 -8.01 6.30 -33.19
C ARG A 29 -7.05 5.12 -33.17
N GLY A 30 -6.14 5.11 -34.14
CA GLY A 30 -5.14 4.09 -34.31
C GLY A 30 -4.28 4.04 -33.06
N GLN A 31 -3.75 2.85 -32.79
CA GLN A 31 -2.56 2.65 -31.98
C GLN A 31 -1.64 3.88 -32.09
N SER A 32 -1.32 4.50 -30.96
CA SER A 32 -0.38 5.61 -30.91
C SER A 32 0.92 5.14 -31.58
N ASN A 33 1.26 5.70 -32.75
CA ASN A 33 2.51 5.40 -33.47
C ASN A 33 3.74 6.03 -32.78
N VAL A 34 3.67 6.23 -31.46
CA VAL A 34 4.76 6.79 -30.67
C VAL A 34 5.64 5.66 -30.17
N GLN A 35 6.90 5.71 -30.58
CA GLN A 35 7.96 4.90 -30.00
C GLN A 35 8.50 5.61 -28.77
N VAL A 36 8.60 4.88 -27.66
CA VAL A 36 9.13 5.41 -26.40
C VAL A 36 10.38 4.63 -26.02
N LYS A 37 11.48 5.36 -25.79
CA LYS A 37 12.71 4.81 -25.24
C LYS A 37 13.06 5.51 -23.93
N ALA A 38 13.61 4.78 -22.96
CA ALA A 38 14.10 5.33 -21.71
C ALA A 38 15.57 4.93 -21.53
N PHE A 39 16.47 5.91 -21.44
CA PHE A 39 17.88 5.70 -21.13
C PHE A 39 18.15 6.06 -19.68
N ILE A 40 18.67 5.11 -18.91
CA ILE A 40 18.90 5.24 -17.47
C ILE A 40 20.36 4.95 -17.19
N ASN A 41 21.07 5.98 -16.74
CA ASN A 41 22.48 5.90 -16.38
C ASN A 41 22.62 6.01 -14.87
N VAL A 42 22.95 4.90 -14.22
CA VAL A 42 23.19 4.86 -12.77
C VAL A 42 24.63 5.28 -12.49
N GLU A 43 24.82 6.10 -11.48
CA GLU A 43 26.11 6.55 -10.97
C GLU A 43 26.62 5.58 -9.88
N GLU A 44 27.90 5.69 -9.50
CA GLU A 44 28.44 4.86 -8.40
C GLU A 44 27.74 5.09 -7.05
N SER A 45 27.13 6.26 -6.87
CA SER A 45 26.32 6.62 -5.68
C SER A 45 24.97 5.90 -5.63
N GLY A 46 24.55 5.26 -6.72
CA GLY A 46 23.23 4.68 -6.89
C GLY A 46 22.16 5.66 -7.40
N ASN A 47 22.45 6.97 -7.49
CA ASN A 47 21.57 7.91 -8.21
C ASN A 47 21.61 7.64 -9.72
N ALA A 48 20.61 8.12 -10.47
CA ALA A 48 20.62 8.00 -11.91
C ALA A 48 20.22 9.28 -12.63
N THR A 49 20.64 9.40 -13.89
CA THR A 49 20.05 10.31 -14.86
C THR A 49 19.15 9.53 -15.80
N VAL A 50 17.99 10.10 -16.11
CA VAL A 50 16.98 9.50 -16.99
C VAL A 50 16.76 10.40 -18.20
N THR A 51 16.78 9.82 -19.39
CA THR A 51 16.38 10.46 -20.65
C THR A 51 15.27 9.66 -21.30
N LEU A 52 14.07 10.23 -21.34
CA LEU A 52 12.94 9.69 -22.08
C LEU A 52 12.94 10.27 -23.50
N VAL A 53 12.75 9.40 -24.49
CA VAL A 53 12.69 9.77 -25.91
C VAL A 53 11.36 9.33 -26.47
N PHE A 54 10.56 10.30 -26.90
CA PHE A 54 9.30 10.08 -27.61
C PHE A 54 9.52 10.39 -29.09
N LYS A 55 9.18 9.46 -29.96
CA LYS A 55 9.31 9.63 -31.42
C LYS A 55 8.03 9.20 -32.12
N SER A 56 7.53 10.02 -33.04
CA SER A 56 6.39 9.66 -33.88
C SER A 56 6.60 10.07 -35.34
N GLN A 57 5.91 9.35 -36.23
CA GLN A 57 5.64 9.79 -37.60
C GLN A 57 4.23 10.37 -37.64
N GLY A 58 4.10 11.61 -38.11
CA GLY A 58 2.84 12.36 -38.03
C GLY A 58 2.56 12.94 -36.64
N GLU A 59 1.36 13.48 -36.49
CA GLU A 59 0.85 13.96 -35.21
C GLU A 59 0.54 12.80 -34.27
N ALA A 60 0.85 12.97 -32.99
CA ALA A 60 0.57 11.96 -31.98
C ALA A 60 0.26 12.58 -30.62
N SER A 61 -0.47 11.84 -29.80
CA SER A 61 -0.68 12.19 -28.40
C SER A 61 -0.77 10.92 -27.53
N LEU A 62 -0.15 10.99 -26.36
CA LEU A 62 -0.29 9.99 -25.30
C LEU A 62 -0.22 10.68 -23.94
N SER A 63 -0.75 10.03 -22.90
CA SER A 63 -0.38 10.32 -21.53
C SER A 63 0.79 9.44 -21.10
N PHE A 64 1.74 9.97 -20.35
CA PHE A 64 2.91 9.26 -19.84
C PHE A 64 3.23 9.68 -18.41
N THR A 65 3.78 8.77 -17.61
CA THR A 65 4.20 9.08 -16.24
C THR A 65 5.49 9.90 -16.20
N LEU A 66 5.41 11.15 -15.72
CA LEU A 66 6.56 12.04 -15.49
C LEU A 66 6.72 12.33 -13.99
N PRO A 67 7.94 12.61 -13.50
CA PRO A 67 8.15 12.83 -12.07
C PRO A 67 7.46 14.10 -11.57
N LYS A 68 6.87 14.02 -10.38
CA LYS A 68 6.20 15.14 -9.71
C LYS A 68 7.15 16.03 -8.90
N PHE A 69 8.08 15.41 -8.19
CA PHE A 69 8.95 16.09 -7.23
C PHE A 69 10.37 16.34 -7.77
N GLU A 70 10.79 15.58 -8.79
CA GLU A 70 12.04 15.84 -9.51
C GLU A 70 11.76 16.76 -10.68
N LYS A 71 12.52 17.86 -10.76
CA LYS A 71 12.39 18.80 -11.87
C LYS A 71 12.90 18.15 -13.16
N TYR A 72 11.98 17.88 -14.08
CA TYR A 72 12.32 17.46 -15.44
C TYR A 72 12.46 18.66 -16.39
N THR A 73 13.25 18.50 -17.45
CA THR A 73 13.42 19.50 -18.50
C THR A 73 13.31 18.88 -19.88
N VAL A 74 12.98 19.70 -20.88
CA VAL A 74 13.11 19.31 -22.28
C VAL A 74 14.55 19.55 -22.69
N CYS A 75 15.30 18.47 -22.90
CA CYS A 75 16.73 18.54 -23.20
C CYS A 75 17.01 18.54 -24.71
N ASN A 76 16.07 18.08 -25.54
CA ASN A 76 16.13 18.18 -26.99
C ASN A 76 14.72 17.98 -27.59
N SER A 77 14.46 18.54 -28.78
CA SER A 77 13.20 18.33 -29.49
C SER A 77 13.34 18.61 -30.99
N TYR A 78 12.46 17.99 -31.78
CA TYR A 78 12.28 18.26 -33.20
C TYR A 78 10.78 18.24 -33.54
N GLY A 79 10.31 19.22 -34.32
CA GLY A 79 8.89 19.50 -34.47
C GLY A 79 8.38 20.42 -33.34
N ASN A 80 7.07 20.44 -33.11
CA ASN A 80 6.46 21.16 -31.98
C ASN A 80 5.90 20.16 -30.97
N PHE A 81 5.81 20.57 -29.71
CA PHE A 81 5.30 19.73 -28.63
C PHE A 81 4.50 20.53 -27.61
N GLN A 82 3.61 19.84 -26.91
CA GLN A 82 2.97 20.35 -25.70
C GLN A 82 3.00 19.26 -24.63
N VAL A 83 3.35 19.64 -23.40
CA VAL A 83 3.28 18.77 -22.23
C VAL A 83 2.33 19.43 -21.22
N LYS A 84 1.31 18.70 -20.80
CA LYS A 84 0.36 19.14 -19.79
C LYS A 84 0.31 18.13 -18.66
N ASP A 85 0.83 18.53 -17.51
CA ASP A 85 0.83 17.70 -16.30
C ASP A 85 -0.57 17.67 -15.68
N LEU A 86 -1.07 16.47 -15.40
CA LEU A 86 -2.32 16.24 -14.68
C LEU A 86 -2.04 15.45 -13.40
N PRO A 87 -2.86 15.61 -12.36
CA PRO A 87 -2.78 14.79 -11.16
C PRO A 87 -2.84 13.30 -11.47
N SER A 88 -2.13 12.49 -10.68
CA SER A 88 -2.13 11.03 -10.75
C SER A 88 -2.39 10.45 -9.37
N TYR A 89 -2.95 9.24 -9.33
CA TYR A 89 -3.01 8.42 -8.12
C TYR A 89 -1.61 7.91 -7.70
N ALA A 90 -0.66 7.83 -8.65
CA ALA A 90 0.72 7.53 -8.32
C ALA A 90 1.39 8.76 -7.67
N TYR A 91 1.53 8.74 -6.33
CA TYR A 91 1.99 9.88 -5.51
C TYR A 91 3.18 10.66 -6.09
N PHE A 92 4.18 9.95 -6.65
CA PHE A 92 5.42 10.51 -7.16
C PHE A 92 5.41 10.97 -8.62
N TYR A 93 4.28 10.79 -9.33
CA TYR A 93 4.21 11.02 -10.77
C TYR A 93 3.02 11.89 -11.15
N TYR A 94 3.17 12.67 -12.20
CA TYR A 94 2.06 13.22 -12.97
C TYR A 94 1.58 12.21 -14.00
N ASN A 95 0.32 12.33 -14.41
CA ASN A 95 -0.19 11.73 -15.63
C ASN A 95 -0.12 12.77 -16.75
N SER A 96 1.05 12.91 -17.37
CA SER A 96 1.34 14.03 -18.27
C SER A 96 0.86 13.75 -19.68
N THR A 97 -0.02 14.58 -20.21
CA THR A 97 -0.45 14.50 -21.60
C THR A 97 0.60 15.15 -22.50
N ILE A 98 1.16 14.36 -23.41
CA ILE A 98 2.16 14.78 -24.38
C ILE A 98 1.47 14.82 -25.75
N VAL A 99 1.59 15.94 -26.44
CA VAL A 99 1.16 16.13 -27.83
C VAL A 99 2.40 16.45 -28.66
N LEU A 100 2.58 15.73 -29.77
CA LEU A 100 3.70 15.88 -30.69
C LEU A 100 3.17 16.26 -32.08
N THR A 101 3.68 17.36 -32.63
CA THR A 101 3.38 17.83 -33.98
C THR A 101 4.64 17.71 -34.85
N PRO A 102 4.57 17.03 -36.01
CA PRO A 102 5.74 16.75 -36.81
C PRO A 102 6.36 18.02 -37.41
N GLY A 103 7.68 18.00 -37.58
CA GLY A 103 8.42 19.00 -38.36
C GLY A 103 8.35 18.73 -39.86
N ALA A 104 9.18 19.44 -40.62
CA ALA A 104 9.19 19.40 -42.10
C ALA A 104 9.39 18.01 -42.71
N ASN A 105 10.10 17.10 -42.03
CA ASN A 105 10.33 15.73 -42.51
C ASN A 105 9.20 14.74 -42.14
N GLY A 106 8.08 15.22 -41.60
CA GLY A 106 6.95 14.39 -41.18
C GLY A 106 7.15 13.65 -39.85
N THR A 107 8.24 13.92 -39.12
CA THR A 107 8.54 13.28 -37.82
C THR A 107 8.58 14.29 -36.68
N SER A 108 8.37 13.81 -35.47
CA SER A 108 8.55 14.57 -34.24
C SER A 108 9.38 13.77 -33.24
N MET A 109 10.19 14.49 -32.45
CA MET A 109 10.97 13.92 -31.35
C MET A 109 10.90 14.84 -30.14
N LEU A 110 10.79 14.24 -28.95
CA LEU A 110 10.86 14.94 -27.68
C LEU A 110 11.76 14.18 -26.72
N TYR A 111 12.73 14.87 -26.13
CA TYR A 111 13.64 14.33 -25.13
C TYR A 111 13.37 15.02 -23.80
N ILE A 112 12.99 14.22 -22.79
CA ILE A 112 12.77 14.69 -21.43
C ILE A 112 13.88 14.13 -20.54
N CYS A 113 14.58 15.01 -19.82
CA CYS A 113 15.68 14.65 -18.95
C CYS A 113 15.39 15.01 -17.49
N TYR A 114 15.76 14.14 -16.56
CA TYR A 114 15.66 14.39 -15.13
C TYR A 114 16.61 13.50 -14.31
N ASN A 115 16.86 13.91 -13.07
CA ASN A 115 17.58 13.10 -12.09
C ASN A 115 16.59 12.17 -11.38
N PHE A 116 17.04 10.96 -11.08
CA PHE A 116 16.28 9.96 -10.35
C PHE A 116 17.11 9.49 -9.16
N PRO A 117 16.95 10.14 -7.99
CA PRO A 117 17.74 9.82 -6.82
C PRO A 117 17.43 8.41 -6.31
N TYR A 118 18.43 7.79 -5.69
CA TYR A 118 18.36 6.46 -5.13
C TYR A 118 17.96 5.38 -6.12
N ALA A 119 18.09 5.56 -7.44
CA ALA A 119 17.68 4.60 -8.48
C ALA A 119 18.16 3.17 -8.25
N SER A 120 19.38 3.03 -7.72
CA SER A 120 19.91 1.81 -7.15
C SER A 120 20.19 1.99 -5.66
N LEU A 121 19.73 1.03 -4.86
CA LEU A 121 20.07 0.89 -3.46
C LEU A 121 21.24 -0.07 -3.30
N LEU A 122 22.18 0.21 -2.41
CA LEU A 122 23.44 -0.52 -2.26
C LEU A 122 23.69 -0.89 -0.80
N SER A 123 24.08 -2.12 -0.51
CA SER A 123 24.44 -2.57 0.85
C SER A 123 25.43 -3.73 0.77
N GLY A 124 26.57 -3.63 1.47
CA GLY A 124 27.64 -4.62 1.36
C GLY A 124 28.08 -4.78 -0.09
N ASN A 125 28.12 -6.01 -0.61
CA ASN A 125 28.41 -6.30 -2.02
C ASN A 125 27.15 -6.51 -2.88
N GLN A 126 26.02 -5.94 -2.48
CA GLN A 126 24.73 -6.14 -3.15
C GLN A 126 24.13 -4.82 -3.60
N GLY A 127 23.42 -4.87 -4.72
CA GLY A 127 22.66 -3.77 -5.27
C GLY A 127 21.26 -4.20 -5.69
N TRP A 128 20.31 -3.27 -5.56
CA TRP A 128 18.95 -3.40 -6.03
C TRP A 128 18.57 -2.15 -6.82
N PHE A 129 18.30 -2.31 -8.11
CA PHE A 129 17.88 -1.24 -9.00
C PHE A 129 16.39 -1.40 -9.34
N MET A 130 15.69 -0.27 -9.39
CA MET A 130 14.35 -0.19 -9.94
C MET A 130 14.24 1.09 -10.74
N SER A 131 13.80 0.98 -12.00
CA SER A 131 13.58 2.13 -12.89
C SER A 131 12.47 3.06 -12.35
N PRO A 132 12.35 4.31 -12.84
CA PRO A 132 11.12 5.08 -12.67
C PRO A 132 9.91 4.32 -13.27
N MET A 133 8.70 4.77 -12.93
CA MET A 133 7.46 4.29 -13.53
C MET A 133 7.41 4.77 -14.99
N LEU A 134 7.26 3.82 -15.92
CA LEU A 134 7.23 4.05 -17.36
C LEU A 134 5.92 3.52 -17.92
N VAL A 135 4.82 4.21 -17.60
CA VAL A 135 3.46 3.81 -17.99
C VAL A 135 2.86 4.85 -18.92
N SER A 136 2.10 4.38 -19.91
CA SER A 136 1.47 5.19 -20.94
C SER A 136 -0.02 4.88 -21.12
N SER A 137 -0.76 5.87 -21.60
CA SER A 137 -2.15 5.72 -22.06
C SER A 137 -2.36 6.47 -23.39
N PRO A 138 -2.75 5.81 -24.49
CA PRO A 138 -2.95 4.36 -24.61
C PRO A 138 -1.65 3.59 -24.34
N PRO A 139 -1.72 2.32 -23.90
CA PRO A 139 -0.53 1.54 -23.59
C PRO A 139 0.35 1.35 -24.82
N VAL A 140 1.63 1.72 -24.70
CA VAL A 140 2.67 1.49 -25.72
C VAL A 140 3.80 0.64 -25.14
N GLN A 141 4.54 -0.02 -26.02
CA GLN A 141 5.79 -0.68 -25.64
C GLN A 141 6.85 0.38 -25.34
N VAL A 142 7.62 0.15 -24.27
CA VAL A 142 8.73 1.03 -23.86
C VAL A 142 10.03 0.24 -23.87
N GLU A 143 10.99 0.69 -24.66
CA GLU A 143 12.34 0.13 -24.69
C GLU A 143 13.22 0.82 -23.65
N VAL A 144 13.75 0.07 -22.69
CA VAL A 144 14.47 0.61 -21.52
C VAL A 144 15.92 0.18 -21.57
N TYR A 145 16.82 1.16 -21.63
CA TYR A 145 18.26 1.00 -21.66
C TYR A 145 18.81 1.34 -20.28
N VAL A 146 19.33 0.35 -19.56
CA VAL A 146 19.86 0.53 -18.20
C VAL A 146 21.35 0.24 -18.17
N ARG A 147 22.13 1.21 -17.68
CA ARG A 147 23.56 1.04 -17.41
C ARG A 147 23.83 1.22 -15.92
N ILE A 148 24.37 0.18 -15.29
CA ILE A 148 24.71 0.15 -13.87
C ILE A 148 26.23 -0.09 -13.74
N PRO A 149 26.98 0.78 -13.05
CA PRO A 149 28.41 0.62 -12.88
C PRO A 149 28.71 -0.47 -11.84
N ASN A 150 29.91 -1.04 -11.90
CA ASN A 150 30.42 -2.00 -10.90
C ASN A 150 29.56 -3.26 -10.69
N VAL A 151 28.72 -3.64 -11.66
CA VAL A 151 27.99 -4.91 -11.64
C VAL A 151 28.96 -6.07 -11.85
N GLU A 152 29.03 -6.98 -10.88
CA GLU A 152 29.77 -8.23 -10.99
C GLU A 152 28.87 -9.33 -11.58
N VAL A 153 27.71 -9.55 -10.95
CA VAL A 153 26.77 -10.62 -11.30
C VAL A 153 25.33 -10.12 -11.13
N ILE A 154 24.45 -10.41 -12.09
CA ILE A 154 23.00 -10.24 -11.92
C ILE A 154 22.44 -11.47 -11.22
N THR A 155 21.71 -11.26 -10.12
CA THR A 155 21.04 -12.34 -9.37
C THR A 155 19.57 -12.44 -9.70
N LEU A 156 18.94 -11.33 -10.12
CA LEU A 156 17.57 -11.28 -10.62
C LEU A 156 17.43 -10.11 -11.59
N GLU A 157 16.66 -10.28 -12.66
CA GLU A 157 16.24 -9.18 -13.51
C GLU A 157 14.82 -9.44 -14.03
N PHE A 158 13.98 -8.41 -13.98
CA PHE A 158 12.62 -8.46 -14.48
C PHE A 158 12.25 -7.13 -15.17
N PRO A 159 11.77 -7.13 -16.43
CA PRO A 159 11.67 -8.27 -17.34
C PRO A 159 13.07 -8.82 -17.70
N ARG A 160 13.12 -9.96 -18.40
CA ARG A 160 14.39 -10.53 -18.88
C ARG A 160 15.09 -9.57 -19.84
N VAL A 161 16.41 -9.49 -19.77
CA VAL A 161 17.20 -8.71 -20.73
C VAL A 161 16.99 -9.23 -22.15
N LEU A 162 16.79 -8.32 -23.10
CA LEU A 162 16.71 -8.66 -24.52
C LEU A 162 18.10 -8.71 -25.15
N SER A 163 18.93 -7.72 -24.85
CA SER A 163 20.28 -7.60 -25.41
C SER A 163 21.17 -6.75 -24.54
N LEU A 164 22.49 -6.92 -24.71
CA LEU A 164 23.50 -5.96 -24.28
C LEU A 164 23.91 -5.13 -25.51
N ASP A 165 23.75 -3.82 -25.44
CA ASP A 165 24.21 -2.95 -26.52
C ASP A 165 25.73 -2.71 -26.43
N ARG A 166 26.32 -2.20 -27.53
CA ARG A 166 27.77 -1.94 -27.62
C ARG A 166 28.26 -0.85 -26.66
N SER A 167 27.35 -0.05 -26.10
CA SER A 167 27.64 1.03 -25.16
C SER A 167 27.56 0.59 -23.70
N GLY A 168 27.28 -0.71 -23.46
CA GLY A 168 27.19 -1.30 -22.13
C GLY A 168 25.81 -1.18 -21.48
N TYR A 169 24.77 -0.81 -22.24
CA TYR A 169 23.40 -0.86 -21.73
C TYR A 169 22.83 -2.27 -21.81
N ARG A 170 22.12 -2.64 -20.74
CA ARG A 170 21.14 -3.73 -20.74
C ARG A 170 19.84 -3.19 -21.31
N VAL A 171 19.32 -3.84 -22.34
CA VAL A 171 18.10 -3.43 -23.03
C VAL A 171 16.95 -4.33 -22.59
N TYR A 172 15.87 -3.72 -22.15
CA TYR A 172 14.64 -4.35 -21.69
C TYR A 172 13.46 -3.83 -22.51
N LEU A 173 12.37 -4.60 -22.55
CA LEU A 173 11.12 -4.18 -23.16
C LEU A 173 9.98 -4.32 -22.16
N LEU A 174 9.31 -3.21 -21.88
CA LEU A 174 8.08 -3.20 -21.10
C LEU A 174 6.91 -3.31 -22.08
N THR A 175 6.28 -4.49 -22.10
CA THR A 175 5.13 -4.77 -22.97
C THR A 175 3.82 -4.66 -22.18
N PRO A 176 2.82 -3.91 -22.68
CA PRO A 176 1.50 -3.86 -22.06
C PRO A 176 0.85 -5.25 -21.92
N GLY A 177 0.30 -5.55 -20.75
CA GLY A 177 -0.41 -6.80 -20.47
C GLY A 177 0.48 -8.02 -20.16
N GLU A 178 1.80 -7.90 -20.27
CA GLU A 178 2.71 -8.93 -19.79
C GLU A 178 2.89 -8.85 -18.27
N ARG A 179 3.14 -10.00 -17.64
CA ARG A 179 3.43 -10.08 -16.21
C ARG A 179 4.64 -9.23 -15.90
N GLN A 180 4.54 -8.40 -14.86
CA GLN A 180 5.64 -7.57 -14.37
C GLN A 180 5.80 -7.78 -12.86
N LEU A 181 7.05 -7.73 -12.38
CA LEU A 181 7.30 -7.81 -10.93
C LEU A 181 6.76 -6.55 -10.24
N ILE A 182 7.08 -5.39 -10.81
CA ILE A 182 6.51 -4.10 -10.45
C ILE A 182 5.98 -3.46 -11.73
N PRO A 183 4.67 -3.20 -11.84
CA PRO A 183 4.08 -2.66 -13.07
C PRO A 183 4.75 -1.37 -13.57
N GLY A 184 5.05 -1.35 -14.86
CA GLY A 184 5.71 -0.25 -15.56
C GLY A 184 7.18 -0.05 -15.21
N ARG A 185 7.87 -1.05 -14.64
CA ARG A 185 9.25 -0.90 -14.17
C ARG A 185 10.15 -2.07 -14.52
N VAL A 186 11.43 -1.75 -14.68
CA VAL A 186 12.54 -2.72 -14.72
C VAL A 186 13.11 -2.83 -13.31
N VAL A 187 13.28 -4.05 -12.80
CA VAL A 187 13.89 -4.37 -11.50
C VAL A 187 15.10 -5.26 -11.75
N ILE A 188 16.21 -4.96 -11.08
CA ILE A 188 17.47 -5.71 -11.20
C ILE A 188 18.09 -5.86 -9.82
N GLU A 189 18.35 -7.10 -9.41
CA GLU A 189 19.19 -7.44 -8.25
C GLU A 189 20.54 -7.92 -8.73
N TYR A 190 21.60 -7.49 -8.04
CA TYR A 190 22.95 -7.78 -8.48
C TYR A 190 23.95 -7.76 -7.33
N LYS A 191 25.12 -8.35 -7.59
CA LYS A 191 26.32 -8.19 -6.79
C LYS A 191 27.22 -7.11 -7.37
N THR A 192 27.87 -6.36 -6.49
CA THR A 192 28.79 -5.28 -6.83
C THR A 192 30.23 -5.71 -6.65
N THR A 193 31.12 -5.24 -7.54
CA THR A 193 32.57 -5.45 -7.41
C THR A 193 33.18 -4.66 -6.25
N LYS A 194 32.52 -3.57 -5.82
CA LYS A 194 32.91 -2.74 -4.68
C LYS A 194 31.95 -2.98 -3.51
N GLN A 195 32.48 -3.14 -2.30
CA GLN A 195 31.65 -3.21 -1.09
C GLN A 195 31.33 -1.82 -0.54
N VAL A 196 30.06 -1.61 -0.22
CA VAL A 196 29.59 -0.45 0.54
C VAL A 196 29.71 -0.75 2.03
N GLN A 197 30.39 0.15 2.74
CA GLN A 197 30.55 0.05 4.18
C GLN A 197 29.22 0.22 4.90
N THR A 198 28.96 -0.67 5.85
CA THR A 198 27.87 -0.58 6.83
C THR A 198 28.42 0.00 8.13
N VAL A 199 27.67 0.92 8.75
CA VAL A 199 28.03 1.56 10.01
C VAL A 199 26.83 1.56 10.97
N ASN A 200 27.12 1.65 12.26
CA ASN A 200 26.11 1.78 13.30
C ASN A 200 25.92 3.27 13.65
N PHE A 201 24.72 3.78 13.40
CA PHE A 201 24.31 5.08 13.92
C PHE A 201 23.61 4.87 15.27
N THR A 202 23.91 5.73 16.26
CA THR A 202 23.38 5.58 17.61
C THR A 202 22.78 6.90 18.09
N LYS A 203 21.65 6.81 18.78
CA LYS A 203 21.03 7.91 19.53
C LYS A 203 20.65 7.40 20.92
N ILE A 204 20.99 8.17 21.96
CA ILE A 204 20.66 7.82 23.35
C ILE A 204 19.69 8.87 23.88
N ARG A 205 18.55 8.42 24.42
CA ARG A 205 17.54 9.26 25.10
C ARG A 205 16.97 8.48 26.28
N LEU A 206 15.66 8.18 26.29
CA LEU A 206 15.03 7.30 27.28
C LEU A 206 15.49 5.82 27.17
N ALA A 207 15.96 5.44 25.98
CA ALA A 207 16.60 4.17 25.67
C ALA A 207 17.78 4.41 24.74
N LYS A 208 18.59 3.37 24.51
CA LYS A 208 19.58 3.36 23.44
C LYS A 208 18.89 2.95 22.13
N PHE A 209 19.02 3.75 21.09
CA PHE A 209 18.55 3.44 19.74
C PHE A 209 19.76 3.26 18.83
N THR A 210 19.84 2.16 18.11
CA THR A 210 20.91 1.92 17.14
C THR A 210 20.34 1.46 15.81
N ILE A 211 20.94 1.89 14.71
CA ILE A 211 20.61 1.38 13.38
C ILE A 211 21.87 0.99 12.62
N GLU A 212 21.92 -0.26 12.17
CA GLU A 212 22.92 -0.78 11.23
C GLU A 212 22.49 -0.41 9.80
N SER A 213 23.26 0.45 9.12
CA SER A 213 22.92 0.95 7.78
C SER A 213 24.16 1.19 6.91
N PRO A 214 24.06 1.01 5.58
CA PRO A 214 25.09 1.48 4.65
C PRO A 214 25.33 2.99 4.79
N ILE A 215 26.59 3.42 4.62
CA ILE A 215 27.03 4.80 4.89
C ILE A 215 26.31 5.86 4.05
N TYR A 216 25.87 5.51 2.84
CA TYR A 216 25.15 6.41 1.93
C TYR A 216 23.79 6.86 2.49
N TYR A 217 23.21 6.13 3.45
CA TYR A 217 21.86 6.39 3.98
C TYR A 217 21.89 6.97 5.39
N ARG A 218 22.93 7.75 5.72
CA ARG A 218 23.04 8.46 7.01
C ARG A 218 21.79 9.27 7.33
N SER A 219 21.31 10.09 6.41
CA SER A 219 20.15 10.96 6.66
C SER A 219 18.86 10.18 6.89
N LEU A 220 18.68 9.04 6.20
CA LEU A 220 17.56 8.13 6.47
C LEU A 220 17.69 7.51 7.86
N SER A 221 18.89 7.06 8.23
CA SER A 221 19.19 6.49 9.54
C SER A 221 18.92 7.47 10.68
N GLU A 222 19.37 8.71 10.54
CA GLU A 222 19.12 9.78 11.51
C GLU A 222 17.62 10.08 11.65
N ARG A 223 16.86 10.09 10.54
CA ARG A 223 15.40 10.24 10.56
C ARG A 223 14.71 9.07 11.27
N ILE A 224 15.11 7.82 11.01
CA ILE A 224 14.56 6.64 11.70
C ILE A 224 14.82 6.73 13.21
N LEU A 225 16.05 7.06 13.62
CA LEU A 225 16.40 7.21 15.04
C LEU A 225 15.60 8.33 15.72
N GLU A 226 15.31 9.44 15.02
CA GLU A 226 14.46 10.51 15.53
C GLU A 226 13.01 10.05 15.72
N ILE A 227 12.43 9.39 14.71
CA ILE A 227 11.07 8.84 14.78
C ILE A 227 10.97 7.87 15.95
N ALA A 228 11.90 6.91 16.04
CA ALA A 228 11.93 5.91 17.10
C ALA A 228 12.06 6.55 18.49
N ALA A 229 12.94 7.53 18.67
CA ALA A 229 13.15 8.20 19.96
C ALA A 229 11.95 9.03 20.42
N ARG A 230 11.16 9.58 19.49
CA ARG A 230 9.93 10.32 19.79
C ARG A 230 8.75 9.37 20.06
N ALA A 231 8.61 8.34 19.21
CA ALA A 231 7.57 7.33 19.37
C ALA A 231 7.72 6.51 20.64
N TYR A 232 8.96 6.16 21.03
CA TYR A 232 9.23 5.35 22.22
C TYR A 232 8.66 5.96 23.49
N GLU A 233 8.74 7.27 23.66
CA GLU A 233 8.19 7.97 24.83
C GLU A 233 6.67 7.76 24.95
N ARG A 234 5.95 7.85 23.83
CA ARG A 234 4.50 7.60 23.76
C ARG A 234 4.16 6.12 23.91
N LEU A 235 4.90 5.24 23.23
CA LEU A 235 4.72 3.79 23.33
C LEU A 235 4.94 3.29 24.77
N GLN A 236 5.98 3.77 25.45
CA GLN A 236 6.25 3.47 26.86
C GLN A 236 5.10 3.97 27.74
N ALA A 237 4.61 5.18 27.52
CA ALA A 237 3.50 5.74 28.30
C ALA A 237 2.21 4.92 28.11
N ILE A 238 1.89 4.51 26.89
CA ILE A 238 0.67 3.76 26.57
C ILE A 238 0.75 2.31 27.06
N SER A 239 1.87 1.63 26.83
CA SER A 239 2.02 0.20 27.15
C SER A 239 2.43 -0.07 28.61
N GLY A 240 3.09 0.90 29.25
CA GLY A 240 3.79 0.68 30.52
C GLY A 240 4.94 -0.34 30.41
N VAL A 241 5.50 -0.52 29.21
CA VAL A 241 6.61 -1.43 28.92
C VAL A 241 7.87 -0.62 28.64
N SER A 242 9.02 -1.09 29.13
CA SER A 242 10.33 -0.50 28.87
C SER A 242 11.27 -1.48 28.17
N MET A 243 12.13 -0.93 27.30
CA MET A 243 13.23 -1.61 26.64
C MET A 243 14.47 -0.72 26.71
N ASP A 244 15.59 -1.26 27.21
CA ASP A 244 16.83 -0.48 27.38
C ASP A 244 17.52 -0.18 26.04
N HIS A 245 17.26 -1.03 25.04
CA HIS A 245 17.87 -0.95 23.71
C HIS A 245 16.86 -1.33 22.63
N VAL A 246 16.70 -0.46 21.64
CA VAL A 246 15.98 -0.73 20.39
C VAL A 246 17.00 -0.73 19.24
N HIS A 247 17.09 -1.84 18.52
CA HIS A 247 18.05 -2.04 17.44
C HIS A 247 17.31 -2.17 16.12
N PHE A 248 17.74 -1.43 15.10
CA PHE A 248 17.25 -1.51 13.73
C PHE A 248 18.35 -1.98 12.78
N LYS A 249 17.96 -2.61 11.67
CA LYS A 249 18.87 -2.97 10.58
C LYS A 249 18.21 -2.73 9.22
N LEU A 250 18.90 -2.02 8.33
CA LEU A 250 18.43 -1.82 6.97
C LEU A 250 18.79 -3.00 6.07
N TYR A 251 17.82 -3.47 5.30
CA TYR A 251 18.03 -4.52 4.28
C TYR A 251 17.57 -4.05 2.90
N LEU A 252 18.15 -4.62 1.84
CA LEU A 252 17.75 -4.32 0.47
C LEU A 252 16.42 -5.01 0.12
N PRO A 253 15.53 -4.40 -0.69
CA PRO A 253 14.24 -4.96 -1.13
C PRO A 253 14.40 -6.13 -2.12
N MET A 254 15.15 -7.15 -1.72
CA MET A 254 15.35 -8.37 -2.50
C MET A 254 14.04 -9.15 -2.55
N GLU A 255 13.72 -9.75 -3.69
CA GLU A 255 12.48 -10.50 -3.92
C GLU A 255 12.31 -11.64 -2.92
N ARG A 256 13.41 -12.33 -2.60
CA ARG A 256 13.45 -13.39 -1.58
C ARG A 256 13.10 -12.92 -0.15
N LEU A 257 13.11 -11.60 0.09
CA LEU A 257 12.75 -10.96 1.35
C LEU A 257 11.41 -10.20 1.24
N GLY A 258 10.63 -10.45 0.18
CA GLY A 258 9.33 -9.81 -0.06
C GLY A 258 9.39 -8.52 -0.88
N GLY A 259 10.53 -8.24 -1.52
CA GLY A 259 10.67 -7.17 -2.51
C GLY A 259 10.38 -5.79 -1.91
N ILE A 260 9.54 -5.00 -2.58
CA ILE A 260 9.05 -3.72 -2.06
C ILE A 260 7.79 -3.86 -1.19
N SER A 261 7.14 -5.02 -1.18
CA SER A 261 5.92 -5.25 -0.39
C SER A 261 6.23 -5.48 1.09
N ALA A 262 7.35 -6.10 1.42
CA ALA A 262 7.81 -6.20 2.81
C ALA A 262 8.43 -4.87 3.26
N LEU A 263 7.69 -4.02 3.97
CA LEU A 263 8.23 -2.72 4.43
C LEU A 263 9.17 -2.85 5.64
N GLY A 264 8.85 -3.78 6.53
CA GLY A 264 9.60 -4.09 7.73
C GLY A 264 9.24 -5.47 8.27
N PHE A 265 10.04 -5.94 9.23
CA PHE A 265 9.71 -7.09 10.05
C PHE A 265 10.55 -7.18 11.34
N VAL A 266 10.03 -7.93 12.30
CA VAL A 266 10.77 -8.50 13.44
C VAL A 266 10.60 -10.02 13.38
N MET A 267 11.64 -10.80 13.69
CA MET A 267 11.53 -12.26 13.70
C MET A 267 10.64 -12.73 14.85
N GLY A 268 9.83 -13.77 14.61
CA GLY A 268 8.97 -14.36 15.64
C GLY A 268 9.74 -14.80 16.89
N GLU A 269 10.94 -15.40 16.71
CA GLU A 269 11.77 -15.82 17.85
C GLU A 269 12.27 -14.62 18.67
N ASP A 270 12.55 -13.49 18.02
CA ASP A 270 13.00 -12.27 18.69
C ASP A 270 11.88 -11.60 19.48
N ILE A 271 10.65 -11.58 18.93
CA ILE A 271 9.45 -11.15 19.65
C ILE A 271 9.23 -12.05 20.88
N ASN A 272 9.30 -13.37 20.68
CA ASN A 272 9.11 -14.37 21.74
C ASN A 272 10.23 -14.35 22.80
N ALA A 273 11.43 -13.87 22.45
CA ALA A 273 12.52 -13.58 23.37
C ALA A 273 12.35 -12.23 24.11
N GLY A 274 11.16 -11.63 24.05
CA GLY A 274 10.83 -10.35 24.69
C GLY A 274 11.20 -9.13 23.86
N GLY A 275 11.17 -9.25 22.52
CA GLY A 275 11.44 -8.16 21.59
C GLY A 275 12.92 -7.77 21.49
N ARG A 276 13.85 -8.72 21.67
CA ARG A 276 15.30 -8.45 21.82
C ARG A 276 16.09 -8.43 20.50
N GLY A 277 15.46 -8.73 19.38
CA GLY A 277 16.09 -8.78 18.06
C GLY A 277 16.20 -7.43 17.36
N PRO A 278 16.92 -7.40 16.21
CA PRO A 278 16.88 -6.25 15.33
C PRO A 278 15.50 -6.14 14.67
N ILE A 279 14.98 -4.92 14.64
CA ILE A 279 13.90 -4.51 13.77
C ILE A 279 14.46 -4.32 12.36
N MET A 280 14.01 -5.15 11.43
CA MET A 280 14.47 -5.12 10.04
C MET A 280 13.61 -4.13 9.26
N LEU A 281 14.23 -3.12 8.65
CA LEU A 281 13.52 -2.13 7.84
C LEU A 281 14.00 -2.17 6.40
N ASN A 282 13.05 -2.17 5.47
CA ASN A 282 13.35 -2.19 4.06
C ASN A 282 13.91 -0.84 3.62
N LEU A 283 15.09 -0.84 3.02
CA LEU A 283 15.73 0.36 2.52
C LEU A 283 14.91 1.04 1.40
N ALA A 284 14.00 0.32 0.74
CA ALA A 284 13.06 0.88 -0.21
C ALA A 284 12.15 1.95 0.39
N LEU A 285 11.93 1.98 1.71
CA LEU A 285 11.13 3.00 2.41
C LEU A 285 11.60 4.44 2.13
N ILE A 286 12.86 4.64 1.72
CA ILE A 286 13.36 5.94 1.27
C ILE A 286 12.60 6.47 0.03
N ARG A 287 11.95 5.59 -0.73
CA ARG A 287 11.18 5.87 -1.94
C ARG A 287 9.67 5.85 -1.73
N TYR A 288 9.19 5.73 -0.49
CA TYR A 288 7.75 5.71 -0.17
C TYR A 288 7.24 7.10 0.18
N ALA A 289 5.93 7.29 0.00
CA ALA A 289 5.27 8.55 0.33
C ALA A 289 5.47 8.88 1.82
N PRO A 290 5.53 10.17 2.20
CA PRO A 290 5.57 10.58 3.60
C PRO A 290 4.47 9.89 4.42
N GLY A 291 4.80 9.46 5.64
CA GLY A 291 3.91 8.69 6.49
C GLY A 291 4.19 7.19 6.47
N TYR A 292 4.63 6.61 5.35
CA TYR A 292 4.93 5.17 5.26
C TYR A 292 6.17 4.77 6.06
N LEU A 293 7.29 5.50 5.90
CA LEU A 293 8.50 5.25 6.69
C LEU A 293 8.19 5.38 8.18
N GLU A 294 7.53 6.47 8.56
CA GLU A 294 7.18 6.78 9.94
C GLU A 294 6.32 5.69 10.58
N THR A 295 5.21 5.34 9.93
CA THR A 295 4.28 4.31 10.44
C THR A 295 4.97 2.95 10.49
N THR A 296 5.77 2.58 9.49
CA THR A 296 6.51 1.30 9.51
C THR A 296 7.49 1.21 10.69
N VAL A 297 8.28 2.26 10.94
CA VAL A 297 9.22 2.28 12.08
C VAL A 297 8.47 2.04 13.39
N ILE A 298 7.33 2.72 13.58
CA ILE A 298 6.54 2.62 14.81
C ILE A 298 5.84 1.26 14.89
N HIS A 299 5.29 0.77 13.78
CA HIS A 299 4.62 -0.54 13.64
C HIS A 299 5.53 -1.66 14.12
N GLU A 300 6.74 -1.73 13.57
CA GLU A 300 7.68 -2.78 13.95
C GLU A 300 8.15 -2.66 15.40
N MET A 301 8.30 -1.44 15.92
CA MET A 301 8.56 -1.26 17.36
C MET A 301 7.44 -1.86 18.21
N ILE A 302 6.17 -1.66 17.83
CA ILE A 302 5.02 -2.17 18.59
C ILE A 302 5.05 -3.69 18.70
N HIS A 303 5.51 -4.42 17.68
CA HIS A 303 5.71 -5.87 17.81
C HIS A 303 6.66 -6.24 18.95
N SER A 304 7.79 -5.53 19.11
CA SER A 304 8.70 -5.73 20.24
C SER A 304 8.05 -5.38 21.59
N PHE A 305 7.25 -4.30 21.65
CA PHE A 305 6.47 -3.95 22.84
C PHE A 305 5.45 -5.03 23.22
N LEU A 306 4.75 -5.62 22.24
CA LEU A 306 3.80 -6.71 22.45
C LEU A 306 4.47 -7.99 22.96
N GLY A 307 5.59 -8.38 22.33
CA GLY A 307 6.40 -9.51 22.80
C GLY A 307 6.87 -9.32 24.24
N ARG A 308 7.32 -8.11 24.58
CA ARG A 308 7.74 -7.75 25.94
C ARG A 308 6.59 -7.69 26.93
N ALA A 309 5.38 -7.33 26.48
CA ALA A 309 4.17 -7.33 27.31
C ALA A 309 3.63 -8.74 27.62
N GLY A 310 4.03 -9.75 26.84
CA GLY A 310 3.62 -11.15 27.03
C GLY A 310 2.72 -11.73 25.94
N VAL A 311 2.63 -11.06 24.78
CA VAL A 311 1.95 -11.62 23.60
C VAL A 311 2.96 -12.44 22.80
N GLU A 312 2.71 -13.74 22.70
CA GLU A 312 3.53 -14.66 21.91
C GLU A 312 3.31 -14.40 20.43
N ALA A 313 4.37 -14.33 19.63
CA ALA A 313 4.28 -14.35 18.18
C ALA A 313 4.08 -15.79 17.70
N ASN A 314 2.85 -16.12 17.29
CA ASN A 314 2.49 -17.31 16.52
C ASN A 314 1.30 -17.04 15.57
N ASP A 315 0.86 -18.05 14.81
CA ASP A 315 -0.23 -17.94 13.83
C ASP A 315 -1.60 -17.57 14.45
N GLN A 316 -1.84 -17.88 15.73
CA GLN A 316 -3.11 -17.58 16.39
C GLN A 316 -3.19 -16.18 16.99
N THR A 317 -2.03 -15.54 17.16
CA THR A 317 -1.91 -14.18 17.72
C THR A 317 -1.47 -13.15 16.70
N ARG A 318 -1.01 -13.57 15.51
CA ARG A 318 -0.53 -12.68 14.46
C ARG A 318 -1.52 -11.59 14.10
N TRP A 319 -2.81 -11.92 13.94
CA TRP A 319 -3.83 -10.90 13.66
C TRP A 319 -3.90 -9.82 14.73
N PHE A 320 -3.65 -10.16 15.99
CA PHE A 320 -3.64 -9.21 17.08
C PHE A 320 -2.34 -8.38 17.08
N HIS A 321 -1.20 -9.00 16.78
CA HIS A 321 0.07 -8.28 16.55
C HIS A 321 -0.07 -7.24 15.45
N GLU A 322 -0.56 -7.64 14.28
CA GLU A 322 -0.66 -6.75 13.12
C GLU A 322 -1.75 -5.70 13.29
N GLY A 323 -2.91 -6.06 13.85
CA GLY A 323 -4.00 -5.12 14.11
C GLY A 323 -3.60 -4.03 15.11
N LEU A 324 -2.93 -4.39 16.21
CA LEU A 324 -2.47 -3.42 17.21
C LEU A 324 -1.30 -2.58 16.69
N ALA A 325 -0.32 -3.20 16.05
CA ALA A 325 0.80 -2.47 15.46
C ALA A 325 0.32 -1.44 14.44
N GLN A 326 -0.67 -1.81 13.62
CA GLN A 326 -1.24 -0.93 12.62
C GLN A 326 -2.05 0.23 13.23
N TYR A 327 -2.89 -0.04 14.23
CA TYR A 327 -3.69 1.00 14.88
C TYR A 327 -2.83 1.95 15.73
N ILE A 328 -1.95 1.40 16.58
CA ILE A 328 -1.12 2.19 17.49
C ILE A 328 -0.07 3.00 16.70
N SER A 329 0.46 2.48 15.58
CA SER A 329 1.41 3.24 14.77
C SER A 329 0.78 4.50 14.17
N ILE A 330 -0.48 4.44 13.71
CA ILE A 330 -1.22 5.61 13.24
C ILE A 330 -1.44 6.61 14.39
N LEU A 331 -1.93 6.12 15.55
CA LEU A 331 -2.19 6.94 16.72
C LEU A 331 -0.91 7.69 17.17
N VAL A 332 0.18 6.96 17.40
CA VAL A 332 1.45 7.52 17.87
C VAL A 332 2.07 8.44 16.83
N ALA A 333 2.00 8.11 15.54
CA ALA A 333 2.50 8.99 14.48
C ALA A 333 1.81 10.36 14.52
N GLN A 334 0.48 10.39 14.65
CA GLN A 334 -0.29 11.63 14.75
C GLN A 334 0.09 12.45 15.99
N GLU A 335 0.25 11.80 17.15
CA GLU A 335 0.65 12.45 18.40
C GLU A 335 2.03 13.10 18.33
N ILE A 336 2.97 12.46 17.62
CA ILE A 336 4.30 13.04 17.38
C ILE A 336 4.30 13.94 16.13
N GLY A 337 3.15 14.43 15.69
CA GLY A 337 3.02 15.46 14.66
C GLY A 337 3.40 15.00 13.25
N ILE A 338 3.34 13.69 12.98
CA ILE A 338 3.53 13.14 11.64
C ILE A 338 2.17 13.09 10.95
N ASN A 339 2.07 13.68 9.76
CA ASN A 339 0.86 13.60 8.98
C ASN A 339 0.72 12.21 8.33
N VAL A 340 -0.30 11.48 8.75
CA VAL A 340 -0.67 10.16 8.22
C VAL A 340 -2.13 10.13 7.76
N SER A 341 -2.74 11.28 7.47
CA SER A 341 -4.17 11.38 7.11
C SER A 341 -4.54 10.51 5.91
N ASP A 342 -3.73 10.58 4.86
CA ASP A 342 -4.00 9.89 3.60
C ASP A 342 -3.85 8.38 3.81
N TYR A 343 -2.76 7.96 4.45
CA TYR A 343 -2.50 6.57 4.83
C TYR A 343 -3.62 5.98 5.70
N ALA A 344 -4.01 6.67 6.77
CA ALA A 344 -5.06 6.22 7.68
C ALA A 344 -6.44 6.17 6.98
N GLY A 345 -6.72 7.15 6.11
CA GLY A 345 -7.96 7.20 5.33
C GLY A 345 -8.07 6.05 4.33
N GLU A 346 -7.00 5.78 3.58
CA GLU A 346 -6.93 4.64 2.66
C GLU A 346 -7.13 3.31 3.39
N LEU A 347 -6.44 3.10 4.51
CA LEU A 347 -6.55 1.89 5.30
C LEU A 347 -7.94 1.69 5.90
N TYR A 348 -8.55 2.76 6.43
CA TYR A 348 -9.92 2.73 6.95
C TYR A 348 -10.95 2.39 5.86
N ASN A 349 -10.81 3.01 4.68
CA ASN A 349 -11.69 2.74 3.55
C ASN A 349 -11.53 1.31 3.04
N ALA A 350 -10.30 0.82 2.89
CA ALA A 350 -10.00 -0.53 2.42
C ALA A 350 -10.51 -1.60 3.40
N SER A 351 -10.27 -1.43 4.70
CA SER A 351 -10.75 -2.36 5.74
C SER A 351 -12.28 -2.39 5.85
N THR A 352 -12.94 -1.24 5.69
CA THR A 352 -14.41 -1.16 5.64
C THR A 352 -14.97 -1.78 4.37
N ALA A 353 -14.30 -1.61 3.22
CA ALA A 353 -14.69 -2.26 1.98
C ALA A 353 -14.55 -3.78 2.09
N LEU A 354 -13.47 -4.27 2.70
CA LEU A 354 -13.27 -5.68 2.96
C LEU A 354 -14.37 -6.25 3.86
N TYR A 355 -14.71 -5.58 4.97
CA TYR A 355 -15.80 -5.99 5.86
C TYR A 355 -17.10 -6.24 5.08
N LYS A 356 -17.45 -5.35 4.15
CA LYS A 356 -18.63 -5.51 3.28
C LYS A 356 -18.48 -6.69 2.32
N TYR A 357 -17.31 -6.82 1.69
CA TYR A 357 -17.01 -7.88 0.73
C TYR A 357 -17.14 -9.28 1.34
N VAL A 358 -16.62 -9.48 2.56
CA VAL A 358 -16.69 -10.77 3.27
C VAL A 358 -17.97 -10.93 4.10
N SER A 359 -18.95 -10.04 3.93
CA SER A 359 -20.21 -10.04 4.70
C SER A 359 -20.00 -10.08 6.22
N GLY A 360 -18.95 -9.39 6.69
CA GLY A 360 -18.56 -9.29 8.08
C GLY A 360 -17.86 -10.51 8.68
N ASN A 361 -17.61 -11.57 7.91
CA ASN A 361 -16.93 -12.77 8.38
C ASN A 361 -15.40 -12.65 8.28
N PHE A 362 -14.74 -12.50 9.41
CA PHE A 362 -13.29 -12.46 9.57
C PHE A 362 -12.70 -13.74 10.20
N SER A 363 -13.43 -14.85 10.22
CA SER A 363 -12.95 -16.12 10.79
C SER A 363 -11.59 -16.58 10.25
N PHE A 364 -11.26 -16.20 9.02
CA PHE A 364 -10.00 -16.57 8.35
C PHE A 364 -8.73 -16.00 9.01
N ILE A 365 -8.83 -15.07 9.97
CA ILE A 365 -7.67 -14.55 10.70
C ILE A 365 -7.44 -15.23 12.06
N GLN A 366 -8.37 -16.07 12.55
CA GLN A 366 -8.20 -16.79 13.82
C GLN A 366 -6.98 -17.73 13.80
N SER A 367 -6.67 -18.25 12.61
CA SER A 367 -5.38 -18.85 12.27
C SER A 367 -4.89 -18.10 11.06
N TRP A 368 -3.71 -17.50 11.15
CA TRP A 368 -3.21 -16.67 10.06
C TRP A 368 -3.18 -17.43 8.73
N PRO A 369 -3.67 -16.83 7.63
CA PRO A 369 -3.72 -17.52 6.36
C PRO A 369 -2.31 -17.76 5.80
N SER A 370 -2.09 -18.95 5.26
CA SER A 370 -0.90 -19.27 4.47
C SER A 370 -1.07 -18.93 2.98
N ASP A 371 -2.31 -18.72 2.52
CA ASP A 371 -2.61 -18.26 1.16
C ASP A 371 -2.14 -16.81 0.98
N PRO A 372 -1.16 -16.55 0.09
CA PRO A 372 -0.66 -15.20 -0.18
C PRO A 372 -1.77 -14.22 -0.58
N ASN A 373 -2.84 -14.69 -1.24
CA ASN A 373 -3.95 -13.83 -1.67
C ASN A 373 -4.80 -13.30 -0.51
N LEU A 374 -4.73 -13.95 0.65
CA LEU A 374 -5.48 -13.56 1.85
C LEU A 374 -4.64 -12.72 2.82
N ILE A 375 -3.33 -12.59 2.61
CA ILE A 375 -2.43 -11.88 3.54
C ILE A 375 -2.84 -10.43 3.68
N SER A 376 -2.93 -9.66 2.58
CA SER A 376 -3.34 -8.25 2.65
C SER A 376 -4.74 -8.10 3.29
N SER A 377 -5.65 -9.03 3.00
CA SER A 377 -6.99 -9.06 3.61
C SER A 377 -6.93 -9.33 5.12
N ALA A 378 -6.00 -10.16 5.59
CA ALA A 378 -5.82 -10.45 7.00
C ALA A 378 -5.31 -9.23 7.77
N TYR A 379 -4.37 -8.46 7.21
CA TYR A 379 -3.95 -7.17 7.77
C TYR A 379 -5.13 -6.19 7.90
N LEU A 380 -5.93 -6.03 6.84
CA LEU A 380 -7.10 -5.15 6.84
C LEU A 380 -8.18 -5.58 7.85
N ALA A 381 -8.49 -6.87 7.93
CA ALA A 381 -9.45 -7.40 8.90
C ALA A 381 -8.97 -7.22 10.35
N SER A 382 -7.67 -7.45 10.59
CA SER A 382 -7.02 -7.24 11.89
C SER A 382 -7.12 -5.79 12.33
N PHE A 383 -6.75 -4.85 11.44
CA PHE A 383 -6.90 -3.42 11.68
C PHE A 383 -8.36 -3.03 11.93
N TYR A 384 -9.31 -3.56 11.13
CA TYR A 384 -10.73 -3.27 11.31
C TYR A 384 -11.20 -3.59 12.73
N ILE A 385 -10.89 -4.80 13.22
CA ILE A 385 -11.31 -5.26 14.55
C ILE A 385 -10.72 -4.34 15.64
N VAL A 386 -9.41 -4.12 15.61
CA VAL A 386 -8.74 -3.30 16.63
C VAL A 386 -9.22 -1.85 16.58
N ASN A 387 -9.37 -1.27 15.39
CA ASN A 387 -9.84 0.10 15.21
C ASN A 387 -11.28 0.27 15.72
N ASN A 388 -12.18 -0.67 15.42
CA ASN A 388 -13.58 -0.59 15.85
C ASN A 388 -13.73 -0.75 17.37
N ILE A 389 -12.99 -1.69 17.97
CA ILE A 389 -13.01 -1.86 19.44
C ILE A 389 -12.42 -0.62 20.09
N SER A 390 -11.20 -0.22 19.73
CA SER A 390 -10.51 0.92 20.34
C SER A 390 -11.33 2.20 20.21
N SER A 391 -11.89 2.49 19.04
CA SER A 391 -12.74 3.67 18.84
C SER A 391 -14.04 3.65 19.67
N THR A 392 -14.52 2.48 20.07
CA THR A 392 -15.72 2.32 20.91
C THR A 392 -15.41 2.54 22.39
N PHE A 393 -14.18 2.29 22.83
CA PHE A 393 -13.76 2.31 24.24
C PHE A 393 -12.72 3.42 24.51
N ASP A 394 -12.93 4.64 24.01
CA ASP A 394 -12.07 5.80 24.32
C ASP A 394 -10.64 5.72 23.75
N GLY A 395 -10.42 4.96 22.68
CA GLY A 395 -9.20 5.00 21.87
C GLY A 395 -7.95 4.62 22.65
N GLU A 396 -7.09 5.61 22.94
CA GLU A 396 -5.82 5.43 23.65
C GLU A 396 -6.01 4.83 25.06
N GLU A 397 -7.06 5.23 25.79
CA GLU A 397 -7.32 4.73 27.15
C GLU A 397 -7.66 3.23 27.17
N PHE A 398 -8.37 2.75 26.14
CA PHE A 398 -8.57 1.32 25.97
C PHE A 398 -7.26 0.59 25.68
N ILE A 399 -6.39 1.14 24.83
CA ILE A 399 -5.08 0.53 24.57
C ILE A 399 -4.25 0.45 25.87
N ARG A 400 -4.25 1.49 26.71
CA ARG A 400 -3.61 1.47 28.03
C ARG A 400 -4.14 0.34 28.90
N SER A 401 -5.47 0.22 28.96
CA SER A 401 -6.16 -0.83 29.71
C SER A 401 -5.87 -2.22 29.16
N LEU A 402 -5.74 -2.35 27.84
CA LEU A 402 -5.40 -3.58 27.14
C LEU A 402 -3.99 -4.07 27.46
N PHE A 403 -2.98 -3.19 27.44
CA PHE A 403 -1.65 -3.58 27.88
C PHE A 403 -1.61 -4.00 29.36
N ASN A 404 -2.37 -3.34 30.22
CA ASN A 404 -2.48 -3.75 31.63
C ASN A 404 -3.16 -5.12 31.78
N ALA A 405 -4.21 -5.40 30.99
CA ALA A 405 -4.87 -6.70 30.95
C ALA A 405 -3.92 -7.80 30.44
N ILE A 406 -3.17 -7.55 29.37
CA ILE A 406 -2.16 -8.49 28.83
C ILE A 406 -1.12 -8.84 29.91
N LYS A 407 -0.54 -7.83 30.57
CA LYS A 407 0.45 -8.05 31.63
C LYS A 407 -0.13 -8.83 32.82
N SER A 408 -1.38 -8.56 33.18
CA SER A 408 -2.08 -9.25 34.28
C SER A 408 -2.45 -10.69 33.94
N TYR A 409 -2.75 -10.96 32.67
CA TYR A 409 -3.05 -12.30 32.15
C TYR A 409 -1.78 -13.18 32.07
N GLY A 410 -0.62 -12.55 31.89
CA GLY A 410 0.69 -13.21 31.88
C GLY A 410 1.15 -13.56 30.47
N LYS A 411 0.59 -14.62 29.86
CA LYS A 411 0.95 -15.03 28.49
C LYS A 411 -0.27 -15.17 27.60
N VAL A 412 -0.28 -14.43 26.49
CA VAL A 412 -1.32 -14.47 25.47
C VAL A 412 -0.78 -15.28 24.28
N ARG A 413 -1.40 -16.43 23.99
CA ARG A 413 -0.89 -17.40 23.01
C ARG A 413 -1.88 -17.80 21.94
N THR A 414 -3.15 -17.55 22.19
CA THR A 414 -4.26 -18.00 21.34
C THR A 414 -5.22 -16.85 21.06
N SER A 415 -6.05 -17.01 20.03
CA SER A 415 -7.14 -16.07 19.77
C SER A 415 -8.14 -15.99 20.94
N ASP A 416 -8.34 -17.07 21.70
CA ASP A 416 -9.18 -17.07 22.90
C ASP A 416 -8.57 -16.24 24.03
N ASP A 417 -7.25 -16.34 24.26
CA ASP A 417 -6.54 -15.48 25.21
C ASP A 417 -6.70 -14.02 24.83
N ILE A 418 -6.60 -13.71 23.54
CA ILE A 418 -6.78 -12.35 23.02
C ILE A 418 -8.18 -11.83 23.34
N VAL A 419 -9.22 -12.61 23.04
CA VAL A 419 -10.59 -12.20 23.36
C VAL A 419 -10.77 -11.98 24.86
N ASN A 420 -10.15 -12.82 25.71
CA ASN A 420 -10.19 -12.65 27.16
C ASN A 420 -9.54 -11.34 27.62
N VAL A 421 -8.33 -11.01 27.15
CA VAL A 421 -7.66 -9.76 27.56
C VAL A 421 -8.37 -8.52 27.02
N VAL A 422 -8.98 -8.61 25.83
CA VAL A 422 -9.83 -7.54 25.28
C VAL A 422 -11.09 -7.35 26.14
N ASN A 423 -11.74 -8.43 26.58
CA ASN A 423 -12.90 -8.35 27.49
C ASN A 423 -12.52 -7.73 28.85
N MET A 424 -11.37 -8.13 29.41
CA MET A 424 -10.83 -7.56 30.65
C MET A 424 -10.58 -6.06 30.51
N ALA A 425 -9.95 -5.64 29.40
CA ALA A 425 -9.68 -4.23 29.12
C ALA A 425 -10.95 -3.40 28.92
N ALA A 426 -11.96 -3.97 28.28
CA ALA A 426 -13.25 -3.31 28.06
C ALA A 426 -14.16 -3.33 29.31
N GLY A 427 -13.82 -4.11 30.34
CA GLY A 427 -14.65 -4.33 31.51
C GLY A 427 -16.02 -4.96 31.21
N ARG A 428 -16.17 -5.65 30.07
CA ARG A 428 -17.45 -6.25 29.64
C ARG A 428 -17.25 -7.41 28.65
N ASN A 429 -18.28 -8.25 28.53
CA ASN A 429 -18.29 -9.35 27.57
C ASN A 429 -18.49 -8.86 26.12
N LEU A 430 -17.47 -9.04 25.28
CA LEU A 430 -17.47 -8.79 23.84
C LEU A 430 -17.54 -10.09 23.00
N ALA A 431 -17.67 -11.26 23.63
CA ALA A 431 -17.80 -12.52 22.91
C ALA A 431 -18.91 -12.53 21.83
N PRO A 432 -20.10 -11.92 22.04
CA PRO A 432 -21.10 -11.80 20.98
C PRO A 432 -20.60 -11.04 19.73
N LEU A 433 -19.76 -10.02 19.92
CA LEU A 433 -19.20 -9.22 18.83
C LEU A 433 -18.20 -10.04 18.01
N PHE A 434 -17.29 -10.76 18.67
CA PHE A 434 -16.35 -11.64 18.00
C PHE A 434 -17.07 -12.77 17.22
N ARG A 435 -18.12 -13.37 17.81
CA ARG A 435 -18.96 -14.35 17.09
C ARG A 435 -19.67 -13.73 15.88
N ALA A 436 -20.11 -12.48 15.96
CA ALA A 436 -20.67 -11.75 14.83
C ALA A 436 -19.64 -11.48 13.72
N TRP A 437 -18.35 -11.37 14.06
CA TRP A 437 -17.25 -11.37 13.10
C TRP A 437 -16.82 -12.77 12.63
N GLY A 438 -17.59 -13.81 12.96
CA GLY A 438 -17.34 -15.18 12.51
C GLY A 438 -16.35 -15.96 13.37
N PHE A 439 -15.85 -15.40 14.48
CA PHE A 439 -14.93 -16.15 15.34
C PHE A 439 -15.66 -17.33 15.99
N THR A 440 -15.04 -18.50 15.90
CA THR A 440 -15.53 -19.75 16.50
C THR A 440 -14.81 -20.04 17.82
N GLY A 441 -15.44 -20.83 18.70
CA GLY A 441 -14.85 -21.20 20.00
C GLY A 441 -14.93 -20.13 21.10
N VAL A 442 -15.35 -18.90 20.77
CA VAL A 442 -15.38 -17.77 21.72
C VAL A 442 -16.46 -17.95 22.78
N ARG A 443 -16.03 -18.11 24.04
CA ARG A 443 -16.87 -18.24 25.23
C ARG A 443 -17.25 -16.88 25.82
N ASP A 444 -18.39 -16.82 26.50
CA ASP A 444 -18.80 -15.62 27.23
C ASP A 444 -17.89 -15.35 28.42
N TRP A 445 -17.53 -14.09 28.60
CA TRP A 445 -16.71 -13.64 29.72
C TRP A 445 -17.58 -13.24 30.92
N HIS A 446 -17.27 -13.80 32.09
CA HIS A 446 -18.05 -13.61 33.32
C HIS A 446 -17.35 -12.72 34.38
N GLY A 447 -16.24 -12.07 34.02
CA GLY A 447 -15.42 -11.29 34.95
C GLY A 447 -14.55 -12.15 35.87
N GLN A 448 -13.49 -11.54 36.42
CA GLN A 448 -12.91 -12.03 37.67
C GLN A 448 -13.75 -11.48 38.81
N ALA A 449 -14.15 -12.33 39.77
CA ALA A 449 -14.84 -11.89 40.96
C ALA A 449 -13.87 -11.08 41.84
N ASP A 450 -13.86 -9.77 41.70
CA ASP A 450 -13.15 -8.91 42.63
C ASP A 450 -13.92 -8.81 43.95
N SER A 451 -13.18 -8.96 45.06
CA SER A 451 -13.63 -8.72 46.43
C SER A 451 -14.25 -7.32 46.58
N PRO A 452 -15.19 -7.13 47.54
CA PRO A 452 -16.13 -6.03 47.49
C PRO A 452 -15.51 -4.72 47.98
N THR A 453 -15.46 -3.70 47.11
CA THR A 453 -15.60 -2.32 47.57
C THR A 453 -16.30 -1.43 46.53
N THR A 454 -17.35 -0.74 47.03
CA THR A 454 -18.03 0.48 46.56
C THR A 454 -19.44 0.27 45.95
N PRO A 455 -20.49 0.90 46.51
CA PRO A 455 -21.89 0.60 46.18
C PRO A 455 -22.36 1.20 44.84
N PRO A 456 -23.45 0.67 44.26
CA PRO A 456 -23.81 0.93 42.86
C PRO A 456 -24.50 2.28 42.69
N GLY A 457 -23.88 3.16 41.91
CA GLY A 457 -24.53 4.33 41.33
C GLY A 457 -25.24 3.99 40.01
N ASN A 458 -26.58 4.01 40.01
CA ASN A 458 -27.49 4.22 38.88
C ASN A 458 -27.13 3.60 37.50
N SER A 459 -26.83 2.30 37.45
CA SER A 459 -26.63 1.55 36.19
C SER A 459 -27.94 1.18 35.47
N ALA A 460 -29.04 0.98 36.21
CA ALA A 460 -30.33 0.56 35.64
C ALA A 460 -30.98 1.61 34.72
N GLN A 461 -30.77 2.90 34.99
CA GLN A 461 -31.36 3.99 34.20
C GLN A 461 -30.59 4.27 32.89
N ARG A 462 -29.31 3.85 32.80
CA ARG A 462 -28.49 3.92 31.57
C ARG A 462 -28.81 2.76 30.61
N GLN A 463 -29.10 1.56 31.13
CA GLN A 463 -29.46 0.39 30.31
C GLN A 463 -30.79 0.56 29.55
N ALA A 464 -31.78 1.19 30.18
CA ALA A 464 -33.08 1.46 29.54
C ALA A 464 -32.98 2.52 28.43
N LYS A 465 -32.15 3.57 28.61
CA LYS A 465 -31.94 4.60 27.58
C LYS A 465 -31.10 4.09 26.41
N PHE A 466 -30.11 3.22 26.65
CA PHE A 466 -29.28 2.63 25.59
C PHE A 466 -30.08 1.68 24.68
N SER A 467 -30.99 0.88 25.26
CA SER A 467 -31.81 -0.06 24.48
C SER A 467 -32.77 0.65 23.51
N VAL A 468 -33.34 1.79 23.91
CA VAL A 468 -34.23 2.59 23.04
C VAL A 468 -33.43 3.31 21.95
N VAL A 469 -32.27 3.88 22.27
CA VAL A 469 -31.43 4.59 21.30
C VAL A 469 -30.84 3.63 20.26
N VAL A 470 -30.38 2.43 20.67
CA VAL A 470 -29.87 1.41 19.73
C VAL A 470 -31.00 0.88 18.82
N LEU A 471 -32.22 0.72 19.32
CA LEU A 471 -33.37 0.32 18.50
C LEU A 471 -33.73 1.40 17.46
N PHE A 472 -33.73 2.68 17.87
CA PHE A 472 -33.99 3.81 16.96
C PHE A 472 -32.89 3.97 15.90
N ILE A 473 -31.62 3.82 16.28
CA ILE A 473 -30.50 3.85 15.33
C ILE A 473 -30.58 2.65 14.37
N GLY A 474 -30.93 1.45 14.87
CA GLY A 474 -31.13 0.27 14.03
C GLY A 474 -32.26 0.45 13.01
N ILE A 475 -33.39 1.02 13.41
CA ILE A 475 -34.52 1.32 12.51
C ILE A 475 -34.14 2.41 11.50
N LEU A 476 -33.41 3.45 11.92
CA LEU A 476 -32.96 4.53 11.04
C LEU A 476 -31.94 4.02 10.01
N ILE A 477 -30.99 3.17 10.43
CA ILE A 477 -30.03 2.50 9.53
C ILE A 477 -30.78 1.58 8.56
N ALA A 478 -31.78 0.82 9.02
CA ALA A 478 -32.58 -0.03 8.15
C ALA A 478 -33.37 0.80 7.12
N LEU A 479 -33.95 1.94 7.51
CA LEU A 479 -34.67 2.85 6.59
C LEU A 479 -33.73 3.53 5.59
N ILE A 480 -32.56 3.98 6.03
CA ILE A 480 -31.52 4.58 5.17
C ILE A 480 -30.97 3.53 4.21
N THR A 481 -30.72 2.31 4.68
CA THR A 481 -30.25 1.20 3.85
C THR A 481 -31.32 0.77 2.85
N TYR A 482 -32.59 0.72 3.24
CA TYR A 482 -33.70 0.39 2.34
C TYR A 482 -33.90 1.48 1.25
N THR A 483 -33.83 2.76 1.63
CA THR A 483 -33.97 3.87 0.69
C THR A 483 -32.76 4.04 -0.24
N LEU A 484 -31.54 3.86 0.27
CA LEU A 484 -30.32 3.83 -0.54
C LEU A 484 -30.28 2.60 -1.45
N ASN A 485 -30.66 1.41 -0.95
CA ASN A 485 -30.71 0.21 -1.77
C ASN A 485 -31.76 0.34 -2.89
N ASN A 486 -32.94 0.89 -2.62
CA ASN A 486 -33.94 1.14 -3.67
C ASN A 486 -33.49 2.19 -4.70
N ARG A 487 -32.70 3.19 -4.28
CA ARG A 487 -32.10 4.17 -5.20
C ARG A 487 -30.98 3.55 -6.03
N VAL A 488 -30.10 2.76 -5.42
CA VAL A 488 -29.00 2.05 -6.08
C VAL A 488 -29.53 0.98 -7.03
N GLN A 489 -30.58 0.24 -6.68
CA GLN A 489 -31.21 -0.72 -7.60
C GLN A 489 -31.84 -0.03 -8.81
N ARG A 490 -32.49 1.13 -8.62
CA ARG A 490 -32.98 1.95 -9.76
C ARG A 490 -31.83 2.47 -10.63
N GLU A 491 -30.74 2.95 -10.03
CA GLU A 491 -29.59 3.42 -10.79
C GLU A 491 -28.81 2.27 -11.46
N LEU A 492 -28.80 1.07 -10.87
CA LEU A 492 -28.25 -0.15 -11.46
C LEU A 492 -29.12 -0.70 -12.60
N GLU A 493 -30.45 -0.59 -12.55
CA GLU A 493 -31.33 -0.89 -13.69
C GLU A 493 -31.14 0.11 -14.84
N VAL A 494 -30.94 1.39 -14.52
CA VAL A 494 -30.60 2.44 -15.50
C VAL A 494 -29.18 2.28 -16.07
N ALA A 495 -28.23 1.77 -15.28
CA ALA A 495 -26.86 1.49 -15.73
C ALA A 495 -26.78 0.17 -16.53
N ARG A 496 -27.48 -0.89 -16.11
CA ARG A 496 -27.58 -2.17 -16.84
C ARG A 496 -28.28 -2.03 -18.18
N SER A 497 -29.21 -1.08 -18.33
CA SER A 497 -29.81 -0.75 -19.63
C SER A 497 -28.89 0.08 -20.54
N ARG A 498 -27.70 0.51 -20.06
CA ARG A 498 -26.77 1.38 -20.78
C ARG A 498 -25.35 0.85 -20.96
N SER A 499 -24.91 -0.22 -20.28
CA SER A 499 -23.54 -0.74 -20.41
C SER A 499 -23.48 -2.11 -21.08
N VAL A 500 -23.27 -2.09 -22.40
CA VAL A 500 -22.52 -3.14 -23.10
C VAL A 500 -21.07 -2.98 -22.66
N PHE A 501 -20.59 -3.70 -21.65
CA PHE A 501 -19.19 -4.13 -21.45
C PHE A 501 -19.11 -4.91 -20.13
N ARG A 502 -18.81 -6.20 -20.27
CA ARG A 502 -18.60 -7.18 -19.20
C ARG A 502 -17.11 -7.54 -19.20
N GLU A 503 -16.57 -7.84 -18.01
CA GLU A 503 -15.23 -8.38 -17.69
C GLU A 503 -14.02 -7.45 -17.71
N LYS A 504 -13.64 -6.95 -16.52
CA LYS A 504 -12.36 -7.23 -15.85
C LYS A 504 -12.32 -6.50 -14.51
N GLU A 505 -12.63 -7.24 -13.44
CA GLU A 505 -12.52 -6.82 -12.05
C GLU A 505 -11.49 -7.74 -11.39
N SER A 506 -10.21 -7.32 -11.38
CA SER A 506 -9.14 -7.84 -10.52
C SER A 506 -7.87 -7.05 -10.82
N ASP A 507 -7.56 -5.98 -10.08
CA ASP A 507 -6.22 -5.35 -10.02
C ASP A 507 -6.12 -4.29 -8.90
N LEU A 508 -6.89 -4.43 -7.82
CA LEU A 508 -6.83 -3.54 -6.65
C LEU A 508 -6.62 -4.36 -5.38
N ALA A 509 -5.44 -4.98 -5.29
CA ALA A 509 -4.89 -5.55 -4.07
C ALA A 509 -3.36 -5.59 -4.18
N LEU A 510 -2.70 -4.49 -3.83
CA LEU A 510 -1.25 -4.46 -3.59
C LEU A 510 -1.01 -3.48 -2.43
N LEU A 511 -1.32 -3.98 -1.25
CA LEU A 511 -0.99 -3.39 0.04
C LEU A 511 -0.69 -4.54 1.00
N ASP A 512 0.36 -5.30 0.70
CA ASP A 512 1.03 -6.12 1.71
C ASP A 512 1.97 -5.18 2.47
N PHE A 513 1.78 -5.11 3.79
CA PHE A 513 2.38 -4.04 4.57
C PHE A 513 3.61 -4.45 5.37
N CYS A 514 3.72 -5.67 5.86
CA CYS A 514 4.86 -6.15 6.67
C CYS A 514 4.92 -7.68 6.57
N HIS A 515 6.05 -8.29 6.90
CA HIS A 515 6.17 -9.75 6.99
C HIS A 515 6.88 -10.15 8.26
N VAL A 516 6.17 -10.32 9.38
CA VAL A 516 6.74 -11.11 10.48
C VAL A 516 7.02 -12.53 9.96
N ASN A 517 8.29 -12.91 9.93
CA ASN A 517 8.72 -14.27 9.62
C ASN A 517 8.62 -15.07 10.93
N TYR A 518 7.60 -15.93 11.00
CA TYR A 518 7.33 -16.83 12.13
C TYR A 518 8.11 -18.13 12.02
#